data_AF-A0A562LGC7-F1
#
_entry.id   AF-A0A562LGC7-F1
#
_cell.length_a   1.000
_cell.length_b   1.000
_cell.length_c   1.000
_cell.angle_alpha   90.00
_cell.angle_beta   90.00
_cell.angle_gamma   90.00
#
_symmetry.space_group_name_H-M   'P 1'
#
loop_
_entity.id
_entity.type
_entity.pdbx_description
1 polymer ?
#
loop_
_entity_poly.entity_id
_entity_poly.type
_entity_poly.pdbx_seq_one_letter_code
_entity_poly.pdbx_strand_id
1 'polypeptide(L)' 'MSKLSFVAIALALAFSGGASAQSSDPRGACKTDYDKFCAGIAPGGGRVVACLDGKRDQLSATCKAALDNRKQK' A
#
# COMPACT_ATOMS: atom_id res chain seq x y z
N MET A 1 41.36 9.84 -34.32
CA MET A 1 40.83 8.70 -33.56
C MET A 1 41.00 9.02 -32.07
N SER A 2 39.99 8.80 -31.23
CA SER A 2 40.02 9.03 -29.76
C SER A 2 39.78 10.46 -29.24
N LYS A 3 38.85 11.23 -29.83
CA LYS A 3 38.29 12.46 -29.20
C LYS A 3 36.76 12.57 -29.34
N LEU A 4 36.09 11.44 -29.57
CA LEU A 4 34.63 11.36 -29.74
C LEU A 4 33.98 10.33 -28.81
N SER A 5 34.74 9.71 -27.90
CA SER A 5 34.25 8.63 -27.03
C SER A 5 33.93 9.06 -25.59
N PHE A 6 34.12 10.33 -25.22
CA PHE A 6 33.95 10.78 -23.82
C PHE A 6 32.61 11.47 -23.50
N VAL A 7 31.71 11.67 -24.47
CA VAL A 7 30.43 12.39 -24.25
C VAL A 7 29.22 11.44 -24.15
N ALA A 8 29.40 10.13 -24.35
CA ALA A 8 28.28 9.17 -24.29
C ALA A 8 28.06 8.51 -22.92
N ILE A 9 28.99 8.67 -21.96
CA ILE A 9 28.92 7.94 -20.67
C ILE A 9 28.28 8.77 -19.54
N ALA A 10 28.16 10.10 -19.68
CA ALA A 10 27.65 10.96 -18.60
C ALA A 10 26.11 11.14 -18.58
N LEU A 11 25.38 10.73 -19.64
CA LEU A 11 23.94 10.99 -19.74
C LEU A 11 23.03 9.80 -19.37
N ALA A 12 23.60 8.69 -18.88
CA ALA A 12 22.85 7.46 -18.61
C ALA A 12 22.66 7.13 -17.11
N LEU A 13 23.20 7.93 -16.18
CA LEU A 13 23.13 7.63 -14.74
C LEU A 13 22.18 8.52 -13.92
N ALA A 14 21.41 9.40 -14.57
CA ALA A 14 20.53 10.34 -13.87
C ALA A 14 19.04 9.94 -13.81
N PHE A 15 18.65 8.76 -14.30
CA PHE A 15 17.25 8.29 -14.26
C PHE A 15 17.09 7.00 -13.45
N SER A 16 17.56 7.00 -12.20
CA SER A 16 17.20 5.99 -11.19
C SER A 16 16.29 6.57 -10.09
N GLY A 17 15.76 7.78 -10.30
CA GLY A 17 14.86 8.45 -9.37
C GLY A 17 13.43 7.93 -9.50
N GLY A 18 13.07 6.92 -8.71
CA GLY A 18 11.68 6.52 -8.56
C GLY A 18 11.43 5.08 -8.11
N ALA A 19 12.15 4.57 -7.12
CA ALA A 19 11.63 3.44 -6.34
C ALA A 19 10.50 3.98 -5.43
N SER A 20 9.33 4.28 -5.98
CA SER A 20 8.12 4.44 -5.18
C SER A 20 7.65 3.04 -4.76
N ALA A 21 8.36 2.45 -3.80
CA ALA A 21 7.77 1.49 -2.90
C ALA A 21 6.84 2.24 -1.93
N GLN A 22 5.83 2.96 -2.45
CA GLN A 22 4.62 3.23 -1.66
C GLN A 22 3.86 1.92 -1.62
N SER A 23 4.42 0.95 -0.88
CA SER A 23 3.72 -0.25 -0.45
C SER A 23 2.67 0.24 0.55
N SER A 24 1.57 0.73 -0.01
CA SER A 24 0.33 0.97 0.68
C SER A 24 -0.21 -0.42 1.02
N ASP A 25 0.40 -1.06 2.02
CA ASP A 25 -0.12 -2.30 2.55
C ASP A 25 -1.58 -2.02 2.98
N PRO A 26 -2.57 -2.60 2.30
CA PRO A 26 -3.97 -2.29 2.56
C PRO A 26 -4.40 -2.78 3.94
N ARG A 27 -3.62 -3.65 4.60
CA ARG A 27 -3.88 -4.03 6.00
C ARG A 27 -3.45 -2.92 6.95
N GLY A 28 -2.39 -2.18 6.62
CA GLY A 28 -1.97 -0.97 7.33
C GLY A 28 -3.06 0.11 7.33
N ALA A 29 -3.74 0.30 6.19
CA ALA A 29 -4.82 1.29 6.06
C ALA A 29 -5.98 1.07 7.05
N CYS A 30 -6.27 -0.19 7.38
CA CYS A 30 -7.33 -0.56 8.32
C CYS A 30 -6.84 -0.78 9.76
N LYS A 31 -5.54 -0.62 10.04
CA LYS A 31 -5.00 -0.97 11.36
C LYS A 31 -5.60 -0.11 12.47
N THR A 32 -5.70 1.20 12.27
CA THR A 32 -6.29 2.11 13.26
C THR A 32 -7.76 1.80 13.52
N ASP A 33 -8.53 1.48 12.48
CA ASP A 33 -9.94 1.11 12.65
C ASP A 33 -10.08 -0.27 13.30
N TYR A 34 -9.21 -1.22 12.97
CA TYR A 34 -9.14 -2.51 13.64
C TYR A 34 -8.87 -2.35 15.13
N ASP A 35 -7.87 -1.55 15.52
CA ASP A 35 -7.52 -1.33 16.92
C ASP A 35 -8.65 -0.61 17.69
N LYS A 36 -9.54 0.12 17.01
CA LYS A 36 -10.70 0.79 17.63
C LYS A 36 -11.94 -0.11 17.74
N PHE A 37 -12.28 -0.83 16.67
CA PHE A 37 -13.57 -1.51 16.53
C PHE A 37 -13.48 -3.04 16.61
N CYS A 38 -12.32 -3.61 16.31
CA CYS A 38 -12.11 -5.04 16.14
C CYS A 38 -10.92 -5.58 16.96
N ALA A 39 -10.47 -4.82 17.97
CA ALA A 39 -9.36 -5.20 18.81
C ALA A 39 -9.63 -6.55 19.50
N GLY A 40 -8.70 -7.49 19.32
CA GLY A 40 -8.84 -8.85 19.85
C GLY A 40 -9.33 -9.90 18.85
N ILE A 41 -9.72 -9.51 17.64
CA ILE A 41 -9.99 -10.49 16.57
C ILE A 41 -8.65 -11.06 16.08
N ALA A 42 -8.41 -12.34 16.37
CA ALA A 42 -7.19 -13.00 15.93
C ALA A 42 -7.00 -12.88 14.40
N PRO A 43 -5.83 -12.40 13.93
CA PRO A 43 -5.57 -12.25 12.51
C PRO A 43 -5.64 -13.61 11.78
N GLY A 44 -5.92 -13.57 10.49
CA GLY A 44 -6.05 -14.77 9.64
C GLY A 44 -7.49 -15.21 9.37
N GLY A 45 -7.67 -15.98 8.30
CA GLY A 45 -8.97 -16.55 7.89
C GLY A 45 -10.05 -15.52 7.54
N GLY A 46 -9.68 -14.27 7.21
CA GLY A 46 -10.65 -13.22 6.86
C GLY A 46 -11.47 -12.65 8.03
N ARG A 47 -11.26 -13.13 9.27
CA ARG A 47 -12.04 -12.68 10.45
C ARG A 47 -11.97 -11.17 10.70
N VAL A 48 -10.77 -10.60 10.55
CA VAL A 48 -10.54 -9.16 10.67
C VAL A 48 -11.36 -8.40 9.62
N VAL A 49 -11.38 -8.89 8.39
CA VAL A 49 -12.15 -8.28 7.29
C VAL A 49 -13.64 -8.38 7.58
N ALA A 50 -14.15 -9.52 8.05
CA ALA A 50 -15.56 -9.67 8.42
C ALA A 50 -15.99 -8.71 9.54
N CYS A 51 -15.15 -8.52 10.56
CA CYS A 51 -15.44 -7.55 11.62
C CYS A 51 -15.49 -6.11 11.08
N LEU A 52 -14.50 -5.74 10.26
CA LEU A 52 -14.46 -4.43 9.62
C LEU A 52 -15.65 -4.24 8.65
N ASP A 53 -16.03 -5.28 7.89
CA ASP A 53 -17.16 -5.23 6.95
C ASP A 53 -18.50 -4.94 7.68
N GLY A 54 -18.69 -5.51 8.87
CA GLY A 54 -19.83 -5.21 9.74
C GLY A 54 -19.79 -3.82 10.40
N LYS A 55 -18.64 -3.13 10.36
CA LYS A 55 -18.44 -1.79 10.92
C LYS A 55 -18.15 -0.73 9.85
N ARG A 56 -18.38 -1.04 8.56
CA ARG A 56 -18.02 -0.20 7.41
C ARG A 56 -18.40 1.26 7.55
N ASP A 57 -19.57 1.57 8.10
CA ASP A 57 -20.01 2.96 8.26
C ASP A 57 -19.13 3.75 9.24
N GLN A 58 -18.57 3.07 10.24
CA GLN A 58 -17.75 3.64 11.31
C GLN A 58 -16.25 3.68 10.98
N LEU A 59 -15.82 3.00 9.92
CA LEU A 59 -14.41 2.98 9.51
C LEU A 59 -13.97 4.31 8.89
N SER A 60 -12.67 4.57 8.94
CA SER A 60 -12.04 5.64 8.17
C SER A 60 -12.24 5.46 6.66
N ALA A 61 -12.30 6.58 5.92
CA ALA A 61 -12.40 6.56 4.45
C ALA A 61 -11.27 5.73 3.81
N THR A 62 -10.07 5.80 4.39
CA THR A 62 -8.90 5.04 3.95
C THR A 62 -9.11 3.53 4.09
N CYS A 63 -9.67 3.07 5.22
CA CYS A 63 -9.96 1.65 5.40
C CYS A 63 -11.13 1.17 4.52
N LYS A 64 -12.18 1.98 4.34
CA LYS A 64 -13.27 1.64 3.40
C LYS A 64 -12.72 1.43 1.98
N ALA A 65 -11.91 2.36 1.49
CA ALA A 65 -11.25 2.25 0.20
C ALA A 65 -10.35 1.01 0.13
N ALA A 66 -9.59 0.70 1.19
CA ALA A 66 -8.77 -0.49 1.24
C ALA A 66 -9.60 -1.79 1.19
N LEU A 67 -10.74 -1.86 1.87
CA LEU A 67 -11.66 -3.00 1.81
C LEU A 67 -12.28 -3.17 0.43
N ASP A 68 -12.64 -2.09 -0.25
CA ASP A 68 -13.25 -2.13 -1.58
C ASP A 68 -12.26 -2.60 -2.65
N ASN A 69 -11.01 -2.14 -2.57
CA ASN A 69 -9.92 -2.63 -3.41
C ASN A 69 -9.61 -4.13 -3.17
N ARG A 70 -9.98 -4.68 -2.02
CA ARG A 70 -9.77 -6.10 -1.69
C ARG A 70 -10.90 -7.00 -2.20
N LYS A 71 -12.13 -6.48 -2.37
CA LYS A 71 -13.26 -7.23 -2.95
C LYS A 71 -13.15 -7.45 -4.46
N GLN A 72 -12.29 -6.68 -5.14
CA GLN A 72 -12.10 -6.77 -6.60
C GLN A 72 -11.10 -7.84 -7.06
N LYS A 73 -10.54 -8.65 -6.15
CA LYS A 73 -9.54 -9.67 -6.48
C LYS A 73 -9.97 -11.05 -6.01
#